data_AF-A0A165LC53-F1
#
_entry.id   AF-A0A165LC53-F1
#
_cell.length_a   1.000
_cell.length_b   1.000
_cell.length_c   1.000
_cell.angle_alpha   90.00
_cell.angle_beta   90.00
_cell.angle_gamma   90.00
#
_symmetry.space_group_name_H-M   'P 1'
#
loop_
_entity.id
_entity.type
_entity.pdbx_description
1 polymer ?
#
loop_
_entity_poly.entity_id
_entity_poly.type
_entity_poly.pdbx_seq_one_letter_code
_entity_poly.pdbx_strand_id
1 'polypeptide(L)'
;AQSLGALLNHPEHKKGTGDPFRLYMRSRVGFRVTIPGTYQSRFQSTYEMACFILRFRDHIIDFFHQIRACKSTHDLNHLEENVYNALHDGPTLSELATLAAYGTAVGRPYMLEVRANALVDMMSLGPLHDRVIELCDTISQCPELIAVEADDNGSPASLDWQPFDDPFLIPAIRELESKGLLPHLHVPMSAFFAGARDGWIQFAREFRDGGSIASATASQRATVFIPSTNDANEGLLGAYRVWKRLRPGMRLRFFNAAMVFGRNKVQSFL
;
A
#
# COMPACT_ATOMS: atom_id res chain seq x y z
N ALA A 1 5.16 11.01 -2.42
CA ALA A 1 5.45 9.56 -2.31
C ALA A 1 6.12 8.98 -3.57
N GLN A 2 5.45 8.95 -4.72
CA GLN A 2 5.97 8.29 -5.93
C GLN A 2 7.34 8.81 -6.40
N SER A 3 7.54 10.14 -6.42
CA SER A 3 8.79 10.78 -6.84
C SER A 3 9.99 10.37 -5.98
N LEU A 4 9.84 10.37 -4.65
CA LEU A 4 10.90 9.89 -3.75
C LEU A 4 11.15 8.39 -3.96
N GLY A 5 10.10 7.60 -4.12
CA GLY A 5 10.26 6.17 -4.42
C GLY A 5 10.98 5.92 -5.74
N ALA A 6 10.75 6.73 -6.77
CA ALA A 6 11.48 6.66 -8.04
C ALA A 6 12.96 7.02 -7.87
N LEU A 7 13.29 8.00 -7.02
CA LEU A 7 14.66 8.39 -6.71
C LEU A 7 15.41 7.27 -5.95
N LEU A 8 14.76 6.71 -4.93
CA LEU A 8 15.36 5.74 -4.01
C LEU A 8 15.32 4.29 -4.52
N ASN A 9 14.35 3.93 -5.35
CA ASN A 9 14.21 2.58 -5.92
C ASN A 9 14.36 2.59 -7.45
N HIS A 10 15.18 3.50 -7.98
CA HIS A 10 15.43 3.57 -9.42
C HIS A 10 15.99 2.23 -9.95
N PRO A 11 15.45 1.64 -11.04
CA PRO A 11 15.92 0.36 -11.57
C PRO A 11 17.39 0.37 -12.02
N GLU A 12 17.84 1.52 -12.51
CA GLU A 12 19.24 1.73 -12.89
C GLU A 12 20.08 2.15 -11.68
N HIS A 13 20.93 1.24 -11.21
CA HIS A 13 21.82 1.43 -10.05
C HIS A 13 22.74 2.65 -10.14
N LYS A 14 23.04 3.14 -11.34
CA LYS A 14 23.88 4.33 -11.57
C LYS A 14 23.14 5.65 -11.36
N LYS A 15 21.81 5.65 -11.46
CA LYS A 15 20.97 6.85 -11.38
C LYS A 15 20.17 6.95 -10.07
N GLY A 16 19.95 5.82 -9.41
CA GLY A 16 19.25 5.78 -8.12
C GLY A 16 20.14 6.15 -6.94
N THR A 17 19.56 6.78 -5.93
CA THR A 17 20.23 7.09 -4.67
C THR A 17 19.93 6.06 -3.57
N GLY A 18 19.31 4.93 -3.92
CA GLY A 18 18.82 3.91 -3.00
C GLY A 18 19.86 3.28 -2.09
N ASP A 19 20.97 2.78 -2.66
CA ASP A 19 22.03 2.16 -1.84
C ASP A 19 22.80 3.18 -0.99
N PRO A 20 23.19 4.36 -1.52
CA PRO A 20 23.70 5.45 -0.69
C PRO A 20 22.76 5.81 0.46
N PHE A 21 21.46 5.93 0.20
CA PHE A 21 20.47 6.23 1.23
C PHE A 21 20.35 5.12 2.28
N ARG A 22 20.36 3.84 1.89
CA ARG A 22 20.34 2.71 2.84
C ARG A 22 21.58 2.69 3.73
N LEU A 23 22.75 3.01 3.18
CA LEU A 23 23.99 3.12 3.94
C LEU A 23 23.94 4.29 4.93
N TYR A 24 23.46 5.45 4.47
CA TYR A 24 23.21 6.61 5.30
C TYR A 24 22.24 6.29 6.46
N MET A 25 21.10 5.69 6.16
CA MET A 25 20.13 5.32 7.18
C MET A 25 20.72 4.31 8.17
N ARG A 26 21.47 3.32 7.70
CA ARG A 26 22.15 2.35 8.59
C ARG A 26 23.11 3.04 9.57
N SER A 27 23.82 4.08 9.15
CA SER A 27 24.72 4.82 10.05
C SER A 27 23.97 5.74 11.03
N ARG A 28 22.75 6.18 10.69
CA ARG A 28 21.91 7.05 11.54
C ARG A 28 21.03 6.29 12.52
N VAL A 29 20.34 5.25 12.06
CA VAL A 29 19.35 4.51 12.86
C VAL A 29 19.83 3.12 13.31
N GLY A 30 21.03 2.71 12.91
CA GLY A 30 21.65 1.45 13.34
C GLY A 30 21.18 0.19 12.59
N PHE A 31 20.17 0.30 11.73
CA PHE A 31 19.66 -0.82 10.91
C PHE A 31 19.41 -0.39 9.46
N ARG A 32 19.38 -1.37 8.56
CA ARG A 32 19.09 -1.13 7.15
C ARG A 32 17.58 -0.97 6.96
N VAL A 33 17.15 0.23 6.55
CA VAL A 33 15.73 0.50 6.26
C VAL A 33 15.28 -0.18 4.97
N THR A 34 14.04 -0.66 4.96
CA THR A 34 13.37 -1.14 3.75
C THR A 34 12.64 0.03 3.11
N ILE A 35 13.03 0.37 1.87
CA ILE A 35 12.41 1.46 1.11
C ILE A 35 11.18 0.90 0.38
N PRO A 36 9.97 1.43 0.61
CA PRO A 36 8.76 0.93 -0.05
C PRO A 36 8.83 1.03 -1.58
N GLY A 37 8.36 0.00 -2.27
CA GLY A 37 8.46 -0.10 -3.73
C GLY A 37 7.31 0.60 -4.46
N THR A 38 7.47 1.86 -4.85
CA THR A 38 6.43 2.64 -5.57
C THR A 38 6.31 2.32 -7.06
N TYR A 39 7.25 1.58 -7.64
CA TYR A 39 7.31 1.30 -9.08
C TYR A 39 6.36 0.18 -9.54
N GLN A 40 5.86 -0.63 -8.61
CA GLN A 40 5.06 -1.82 -8.95
C GLN A 40 3.56 -1.52 -9.06
N SER A 41 3.13 -0.25 -8.98
CA SER A 41 1.72 0.17 -8.96
C SER A 41 0.82 -0.74 -8.13
N ARG A 42 1.35 -1.25 -7.01
CA ARG A 42 0.58 -2.10 -6.10
C ARG A 42 -0.29 -1.16 -5.28
N PHE A 43 -1.52 -1.61 -5.00
CA PHE A 43 -2.49 -0.89 -4.16
C PHE A 43 -1.85 -0.33 -2.88
N GLN A 44 -0.86 -1.04 -2.33
CA GLN A 44 -0.22 -0.72 -1.05
C GLN A 44 0.96 0.26 -1.13
N SER A 45 1.60 0.36 -2.30
CA SER A 45 2.94 0.95 -2.39
C SER A 45 3.03 2.44 -2.13
N THR A 46 1.96 3.20 -2.39
CA THR A 46 1.98 4.66 -2.27
C THR A 46 1.80 5.10 -0.83
N TYR A 47 0.91 4.44 -0.06
CA TYR A 47 0.73 4.76 1.36
C TYR A 47 1.91 4.26 2.20
N GLU A 48 2.51 3.11 1.88
CA GLU A 48 3.71 2.63 2.60
C GLU A 48 4.85 3.66 2.46
N MET A 49 5.00 4.23 1.26
CA MET A 49 5.96 5.31 1.03
C MET A 49 5.57 6.60 1.75
N ALA A 50 4.27 6.89 1.92
CA ALA A 50 3.83 8.02 2.73
C ALA A 50 4.20 7.83 4.20
N CYS A 51 3.92 6.67 4.81
CA CYS A 51 4.37 6.33 6.16
C CYS A 51 5.89 6.44 6.29
N PHE A 52 6.64 5.91 5.31
CA PHE A 52 8.10 6.00 5.28
C PHE A 52 8.61 7.45 5.27
N ILE A 53 7.99 8.32 4.45
CA ILE A 53 8.35 9.73 4.36
C ILE A 53 8.09 10.44 5.68
N LEU A 54 6.90 10.28 6.27
CA LEU A 54 6.55 10.97 7.52
C LEU A 54 7.49 10.55 8.65
N ARG A 55 7.75 9.25 8.77
CA ARG A 55 8.61 8.67 9.81
C ARG A 55 10.07 9.10 9.71
N PHE A 56 10.61 9.18 8.49
CA PHE A 56 12.03 9.45 8.27
C PHE A 56 12.29 10.81 7.65
N ARG A 57 11.31 11.72 7.70
CA ARG A 57 11.35 13.04 7.04
C ARG A 57 12.66 13.78 7.28
N ASP A 58 13.02 13.96 8.55
CA ASP A 58 14.18 14.75 8.93
C ASP A 58 15.48 14.07 8.47
N HIS A 59 15.56 12.74 8.54
CA HIS A 59 16.69 11.99 7.98
C HIS A 59 16.77 12.07 6.45
N ILE A 60 15.63 12.11 5.76
CA ILE A 60 15.60 12.28 4.30
C ILE A 60 16.10 13.68 3.94
N ILE A 61 15.67 14.73 4.65
CA ILE A 61 16.14 16.11 4.46
C ILE A 61 17.65 16.19 4.66
N ASP A 62 18.17 15.64 5.77
CA ASP A 62 19.61 15.56 6.05
C ASP A 62 20.38 14.84 4.94
N PHE A 63 19.81 13.77 4.38
CA PHE A 63 20.42 13.05 3.28
C PHE A 63 20.49 13.89 2.00
N PHE A 64 19.48 14.71 1.69
CA PHE A 64 19.54 15.65 0.57
C PHE A 64 20.64 16.71 0.77
N HIS A 65 20.87 17.17 2.01
CA HIS A 65 22.01 18.04 2.29
C HIS A 65 23.36 17.37 1.99
N GLN A 66 23.51 16.08 2.28
CA GLN A 66 24.72 15.32 1.94
C GLN A 66 24.88 15.14 0.44
N ILE A 67 23.81 14.79 -0.28
CA ILE A 67 23.82 14.70 -1.75
C ILE A 67 24.31 16.03 -2.34
N ARG A 68 23.74 17.14 -1.88
CA ARG A 68 24.10 18.48 -2.34
C ARG A 68 25.56 18.80 -2.07
N ALA A 69 26.08 18.47 -0.88
CA ALA A 69 27.48 18.69 -0.52
C ALA A 69 28.46 17.85 -1.37
N CYS A 70 28.06 16.65 -1.78
CA CYS A 70 28.90 15.75 -2.59
C CYS A 70 28.93 16.10 -4.09
N LYS A 71 28.02 16.96 -4.58
CA LYS A 71 27.97 17.35 -5.99
C LYS A 71 28.93 18.50 -6.27
N SER A 72 29.59 18.47 -7.44
CA SER A 72 30.50 19.53 -7.87
C SER A 72 29.82 20.89 -8.06
N THR A 73 28.56 20.90 -8.51
CA THR A 73 27.76 22.13 -8.66
C THR A 73 27.13 22.59 -7.35
N HIS A 74 27.11 21.73 -6.33
CA HIS A 74 26.34 21.94 -5.10
C HIS A 74 24.84 22.20 -5.29
N ASP A 75 24.29 21.73 -6.41
CA ASP A 75 22.87 21.88 -6.75
C ASP A 75 22.16 20.54 -6.79
N LEU A 76 20.89 20.55 -6.37
CA LEU A 76 19.99 19.42 -6.58
C LEU A 76 19.52 19.43 -8.04
N ASN A 77 19.27 18.25 -8.60
CA ASN A 77 18.57 18.18 -9.89
C ASN A 77 17.08 18.47 -9.72
N HIS A 78 16.35 18.72 -10.81
CA HIS A 78 14.92 19.07 -10.74
C HIS A 78 14.06 18.09 -9.95
N LEU A 79 14.31 16.79 -10.05
CA LEU A 79 13.53 15.78 -9.32
C LEU A 79 13.85 15.82 -7.82
N GLU A 80 15.14 15.88 -7.48
CA GLU A 80 15.61 15.99 -6.10
C GLU A 80 15.12 17.27 -5.43
N GLU A 81 15.19 18.40 -6.14
CA GLU A 81 14.72 19.70 -5.66
C GLU A 81 13.21 19.69 -5.41
N ASN A 82 12.42 19.15 -6.35
CA ASN A 82 10.98 19.00 -6.16
C ASN A 82 10.65 18.14 -4.94
N VAL A 83 11.38 17.03 -4.74
CA VAL A 83 11.19 16.18 -3.55
C VAL A 83 11.61 16.91 -2.29
N TYR A 84 12.75 17.60 -2.29
CA TYR A 84 13.24 18.37 -1.15
C TYR A 84 12.26 19.47 -0.74
N ASN A 85 11.72 20.22 -1.71
CA ASN A 85 10.70 21.25 -1.48
C ASN A 85 9.42 20.65 -0.92
N ALA A 86 8.96 19.53 -1.48
CA ALA A 86 7.78 18.82 -0.99
C ALA A 86 7.91 18.33 0.47
N LEU A 87 9.13 18.01 0.94
CA LEU A 87 9.36 17.65 2.34
C LEU A 87 9.16 18.83 3.30
N HIS A 88 9.20 20.07 2.82
CA HIS A 88 8.98 21.29 3.60
C HIS A 88 7.58 21.88 3.39
N ASP A 89 6.82 21.37 2.42
CA ASP A 89 5.51 21.88 2.06
C ASP A 89 4.41 21.29 2.95
N GLY A 90 3.79 22.13 3.77
CA GLY A 90 2.78 21.69 4.73
C GLY A 90 1.54 21.03 4.11
N PRO A 91 0.95 21.59 3.04
CA PRO A 91 -0.13 20.94 2.30
C PRO A 91 0.27 19.54 1.79
N THR A 92 1.44 19.39 1.16
CA THR A 92 1.93 18.08 0.70
C THR A 92 2.12 17.10 1.86
N LEU A 93 2.65 17.55 3.00
CA LEU A 93 2.77 16.70 4.20
C LEU A 93 1.40 16.29 4.74
N SER A 94 0.38 17.15 4.65
CA SER A 94 -0.99 16.85 5.06
C SER A 94 -1.65 15.81 4.15
N GLU A 95 -1.41 15.88 2.84
CA GLU A 95 -1.82 14.84 1.90
C GLU A 95 -1.11 13.51 2.17
N LEU A 96 0.19 13.53 2.49
CA LEU A 96 0.94 12.33 2.86
C LEU A 96 0.42 11.71 4.15
N ALA A 97 0.12 12.51 5.18
CA ALA A 97 -0.49 12.06 6.43
C ALA A 97 -1.85 11.41 6.18
N THR A 98 -2.69 12.03 5.35
CA THR A 98 -3.99 11.49 4.95
C THR A 98 -3.85 10.15 4.21
N LEU A 99 -2.91 10.06 3.27
CA LEU A 99 -2.67 8.84 2.51
C LEU A 99 -2.14 7.70 3.40
N ALA A 100 -1.24 8.02 4.33
CA ALA A 100 -0.72 7.08 5.31
C ALA A 100 -1.83 6.58 6.24
N ALA A 101 -2.68 7.48 6.74
CA ALA A 101 -3.84 7.16 7.56
C ALA A 101 -4.79 6.19 6.85
N TYR A 102 -5.17 6.47 5.59
CA TYR A 102 -5.99 5.54 4.80
C TYR A 102 -5.32 4.18 4.59
N GLY A 103 -4.01 4.18 4.34
CA GLY A 103 -3.22 2.97 4.16
C GLY A 103 -3.27 2.03 5.35
N THR A 104 -3.12 2.57 6.55
CA THR A 104 -3.12 1.80 7.79
C THR A 104 -4.54 1.50 8.29
N ALA A 105 -5.49 2.43 8.20
CA ALA A 105 -6.87 2.25 8.65
C ALA A 105 -7.69 1.28 7.77
N VAL A 106 -7.52 1.39 6.44
CA VAL A 106 -8.33 0.67 5.46
C VAL A 106 -7.46 -0.23 4.60
N GLY A 107 -6.46 0.35 3.94
CA GLY A 107 -5.77 -0.30 2.82
C GLY A 107 -5.06 -1.61 3.21
N ARG A 108 -4.37 -1.64 4.34
CA ARG A 108 -3.66 -2.83 4.81
C ARG A 108 -4.59 -3.86 5.43
N PRO A 109 -5.49 -3.53 6.40
CA PRO A 109 -6.48 -4.47 6.91
C PRO A 109 -7.33 -5.11 5.79
N TYR A 110 -7.77 -4.31 4.82
CA TYR A 110 -8.52 -4.81 3.66
C TYR A 110 -7.73 -5.86 2.90
N MET A 111 -6.46 -5.56 2.58
CA MET A 111 -5.61 -6.51 1.86
C MET A 111 -5.26 -7.76 2.66
N LEU A 112 -5.17 -7.67 4.00
CA LEU A 112 -4.99 -8.83 4.86
C LEU A 112 -6.21 -9.75 4.78
N GLU A 113 -7.42 -9.21 4.85
CA GLU A 113 -8.66 -9.98 4.79
C GLU A 113 -8.89 -10.58 3.40
N VAL A 114 -8.72 -9.79 2.34
CA VAL A 114 -8.86 -10.26 0.95
C VAL A 114 -7.85 -11.36 0.63
N ARG A 115 -6.64 -11.32 1.22
CA ARG A 115 -5.60 -12.35 1.01
C ARG A 115 -5.66 -13.49 2.03
N ALA A 116 -6.56 -13.44 3.01
CA ALA A 116 -6.62 -14.44 4.06
C ALA A 116 -6.77 -15.85 3.46
N ASN A 117 -5.77 -16.69 3.66
CA ASN A 117 -5.74 -18.08 3.19
C ASN A 117 -5.73 -18.31 1.66
N ALA A 118 -5.46 -17.28 0.84
CA ALA A 118 -5.35 -17.38 -0.64
C ALA A 118 -6.57 -18.01 -1.36
N LEU A 119 -7.67 -18.20 -0.66
CA LEU A 119 -8.88 -18.90 -1.09
C LEU A 119 -10.15 -18.11 -0.74
N VAL A 120 -10.03 -16.80 -0.47
CA VAL A 120 -11.22 -15.96 -0.33
C VAL A 120 -11.91 -15.89 -1.68
N ASP A 121 -13.18 -16.28 -1.69
CA ASP A 121 -14.04 -16.12 -2.86
C ASP A 121 -14.38 -14.64 -3.00
N MET A 122 -14.09 -14.07 -4.17
CA MET A 122 -14.45 -12.70 -4.50
C MET A 122 -15.94 -12.45 -4.27
N MET A 123 -16.79 -13.45 -4.52
CA MET A 123 -18.25 -13.34 -4.41
C MET A 123 -18.75 -13.17 -2.96
N SER A 124 -17.89 -13.38 -1.96
CA SER A 124 -18.21 -13.19 -0.54
C SER A 124 -17.71 -11.87 0.05
N LEU A 125 -17.10 -10.99 -0.76
CA LEU A 125 -16.49 -9.74 -0.28
C LEU A 125 -17.48 -8.61 0.06
N GLY A 126 -18.78 -8.76 -0.25
CA GLY A 126 -19.79 -7.72 -0.01
C GLY A 126 -19.77 -7.14 1.41
N PRO A 127 -19.84 -7.97 2.48
CA PRO A 127 -19.78 -7.48 3.86
C PRO A 127 -18.47 -6.75 4.21
N LEU A 128 -17.35 -7.10 3.57
CA LEU A 128 -16.09 -6.38 3.75
C LEU A 128 -16.17 -5.00 3.10
N HIS A 129 -16.74 -4.89 1.90
CA HIS A 129 -16.92 -3.61 1.22
C HIS A 129 -17.85 -2.68 2.00
N ASP A 130 -18.92 -3.20 2.58
CA ASP A 130 -19.84 -2.41 3.42
C ASP A 130 -19.11 -1.82 4.64
N ARG A 131 -18.29 -2.62 5.34
CA ARG A 131 -17.46 -2.13 6.46
C ARG A 131 -16.45 -1.06 6.03
N VAL A 132 -15.85 -1.20 4.85
CA VAL A 132 -14.94 -0.17 4.32
C VAL A 132 -15.68 1.14 4.05
N ILE A 133 -16.88 1.08 3.47
CA ILE A 133 -17.71 2.25 3.20
C ILE A 133 -18.09 2.93 4.52
N GLU A 134 -18.55 2.16 5.51
CA GLU A 134 -18.92 2.66 6.84
C GLU A 134 -17.75 3.32 7.57
N LEU A 135 -16.58 2.69 7.57
CA LEU A 135 -15.39 3.26 8.18
C LEU A 135 -14.95 4.55 7.48
N CYS A 136 -14.97 4.58 6.14
CA CYS A 136 -14.64 5.79 5.39
C CYS A 136 -15.63 6.92 5.69
N ASP A 137 -16.92 6.63 5.81
CA ASP A 137 -17.93 7.62 6.18
C ASP A 137 -17.67 8.17 7.60
N THR A 138 -17.41 7.27 8.55
CA THR A 138 -17.11 7.61 9.95
C THR A 138 -15.89 8.52 10.07
N ILE A 139 -14.76 8.16 9.45
CA ILE A 139 -13.55 8.98 9.50
C ILE A 139 -13.73 10.29 8.73
N SER A 140 -14.55 10.32 7.67
CA SER A 140 -14.81 11.57 6.93
C SER A 140 -15.50 12.63 7.81
N GLN A 141 -16.36 12.19 8.73
CA GLN A 141 -17.11 13.04 9.66
C GLN A 141 -16.29 13.37 10.91
N CYS A 142 -15.46 12.43 11.37
CA CYS A 142 -14.65 12.53 12.58
C CYS A 142 -13.19 12.14 12.30
N PRO A 143 -12.41 12.96 11.56
CA PRO A 143 -11.03 12.64 11.19
C PRO A 143 -10.10 12.45 12.40
N GLU A 144 -10.41 13.08 13.54
CA GLU A 144 -9.68 12.94 14.80
C GLU A 144 -9.59 11.50 15.33
N LEU A 145 -10.49 10.61 14.89
CA LEU A 145 -10.47 9.19 15.27
C LEU A 145 -9.15 8.50 14.89
N ILE A 146 -8.48 8.94 13.83
CA ILE A 146 -7.16 8.42 13.43
C ILE A 146 -6.11 8.59 14.54
N ALA A 147 -6.22 9.64 15.35
CA ALA A 147 -5.27 9.94 16.42
C ALA A 147 -5.62 9.27 17.75
N VAL A 148 -6.75 8.56 17.84
CA VAL A 148 -7.20 7.87 19.04
C VAL A 148 -6.40 6.57 19.20
N GLU A 149 -5.83 6.37 20.38
CA GLU A 149 -5.12 5.13 20.71
C GLU A 149 -6.11 3.98 20.88
N ALA A 150 -5.73 2.79 20.41
CA ALA A 150 -6.55 1.60 20.58
C ALA A 150 -6.70 1.28 22.07
N ASP A 151 -7.92 0.96 22.50
CA ASP A 151 -8.21 0.49 23.85
C ASP A 151 -8.41 -1.04 23.87
N ASP A 152 -8.90 -1.58 24.99
CA ASP A 152 -9.20 -3.01 25.13
C ASP A 152 -10.29 -3.50 24.12
N ASN A 153 -11.07 -2.58 23.54
CA ASN A 153 -12.07 -2.87 22.51
C ASN A 153 -11.52 -2.70 21.07
N GLY A 154 -10.28 -2.24 20.92
CA GLY A 154 -9.60 -2.09 19.63
C GLY A 154 -9.47 -0.65 19.14
N SER A 155 -9.14 -0.49 17.86
CA SER A 155 -9.05 0.83 17.20
C SER A 155 -10.35 1.12 16.42
N PRO A 156 -11.13 2.15 16.81
CA PRO A 156 -12.34 2.54 16.07
C PRO A 156 -12.03 3.11 14.67
N ALA A 157 -10.76 3.47 14.43
CA ALA A 157 -10.27 3.97 13.16
C ALA A 157 -9.59 2.88 12.31
N SER A 158 -9.73 1.61 12.67
CA SER A 158 -9.21 0.47 11.87
C SER A 158 -10.33 -0.45 11.40
N LEU A 159 -10.25 -0.89 10.14
CA LEU A 159 -11.24 -1.78 9.52
C LEU A 159 -11.36 -3.16 10.20
N ASP A 160 -10.25 -3.64 10.77
CA ASP A 160 -10.16 -4.91 11.50
C ASP A 160 -10.23 -4.73 13.03
N TRP A 161 -10.51 -3.51 13.49
CA TRP A 161 -10.49 -3.12 14.90
C TRP A 161 -9.15 -3.36 15.61
N GLN A 162 -8.07 -3.66 14.89
CA GLN A 162 -6.75 -3.87 15.48
C GLN A 162 -6.00 -2.55 15.64
N PRO A 163 -5.02 -2.49 16.56
CA PRO A 163 -4.06 -1.41 16.58
C PRO A 163 -3.36 -1.26 15.24
N PHE A 164 -3.00 -0.01 14.91
CA PHE A 164 -2.25 0.29 13.70
C PHE A 164 -0.93 -0.46 13.64
N ASP A 165 -0.63 -0.99 12.47
CA ASP A 165 0.54 -1.85 12.21
C ASP A 165 1.87 -1.09 12.34
N ASP A 166 1.87 0.21 12.04
CA ASP A 166 2.99 1.11 12.25
C ASP A 166 2.79 1.95 13.52
N PRO A 167 3.39 1.56 14.67
CA PRO A 167 3.25 2.31 15.91
C PRO A 167 3.88 3.70 15.86
N PHE A 168 4.63 4.03 14.81
CA PHE A 168 5.30 5.32 14.64
C PHE A 168 4.46 6.35 13.86
N LEU A 169 3.38 5.93 13.19
CA LEU A 169 2.59 6.81 12.34
C LEU A 169 1.95 7.96 13.12
N ILE A 170 1.22 7.64 14.19
CA ILE A 170 0.52 8.65 15.00
C ILE A 170 1.51 9.58 15.73
N PRO A 171 2.59 9.06 16.36
CA PRO A 171 3.65 9.94 16.88
C PRO A 171 4.24 10.87 15.81
N ALA A 172 4.51 10.39 14.59
CA ALA A 172 5.06 11.22 13.52
C ALA A 172 4.08 12.32 13.06
N ILE A 173 2.78 12.00 12.94
CA ILE A 173 1.75 13.00 12.63
C ILE A 173 1.67 14.05 13.74
N ARG A 174 1.59 13.64 15.01
CA ARG A 174 1.54 14.56 16.17
C ARG A 174 2.78 15.45 16.23
N GLU A 175 3.96 14.91 15.94
CA GLU A 175 5.20 15.68 15.88
C GLU A 175 5.12 16.76 14.78
N LEU A 176 4.67 16.42 13.58
CA LEU A 176 4.53 17.38 12.48
C LEU A 176 3.44 18.43 12.75
N GLU A 177 2.33 18.06 13.38
CA GLU A 177 1.32 19.01 13.87
C GLU A 177 1.92 19.98 14.89
N SER A 178 2.70 19.47 15.85
CA SER A 178 3.36 20.31 16.86
C SER A 178 4.37 21.30 16.27
N LYS A 179 4.99 20.93 15.14
CA LYS A 179 5.88 21.80 14.35
C LYS A 179 5.12 22.79 13.46
N GLY A 180 3.78 22.75 13.44
CA GLY A 180 2.94 23.59 12.58
C GLY A 180 3.02 23.22 11.09
N LEU A 181 3.48 22.01 10.77
CA LEU A 181 3.71 21.57 9.39
C LEU A 181 2.51 20.86 8.76
N LEU A 182 1.45 20.60 9.51
CA LEU A 182 0.23 19.96 9.02
C LEU A 182 -0.98 20.92 9.14
N PRO A 183 -1.01 21.99 8.32
CA PRO A 183 -2.07 22.99 8.41
C PRO A 183 -3.42 22.36 8.07
N HIS A 184 -4.38 22.52 8.98
CA HIS A 184 -5.76 22.07 8.79
C HIS A 184 -5.90 20.59 8.37
N LEU A 185 -5.07 19.67 8.89
CA LEU A 185 -5.05 18.24 8.51
C LEU A 185 -6.44 17.57 8.44
N HIS A 186 -7.37 17.97 9.31
CA HIS A 186 -8.75 17.49 9.29
C HIS A 186 -9.46 17.70 7.93
N VAL A 187 -9.16 18.79 7.20
CA VAL A 187 -9.80 19.12 5.91
C VAL A 187 -9.45 18.10 4.81
N PRO A 188 -8.16 17.87 4.45
CA PRO A 188 -7.81 16.87 3.46
C PRO A 188 -8.19 15.46 3.92
N MET A 189 -8.13 15.17 5.24
CA MET A 189 -8.54 13.87 5.77
C MET A 189 -10.03 13.62 5.56
N SER A 190 -10.90 14.54 5.98
CA SER A 190 -12.35 14.45 5.74
C SER A 190 -12.68 14.32 4.25
N ALA A 191 -12.09 15.17 3.41
CA ALA A 191 -12.34 15.17 1.97
C ALA A 191 -11.89 13.87 1.29
N PHE A 192 -10.71 13.36 1.66
CA PHE A 192 -10.17 12.12 1.10
C PHE A 192 -11.03 10.91 1.48
N PHE A 193 -11.42 10.78 2.75
CA PHE A 193 -12.23 9.66 3.21
C PHE A 193 -13.65 9.72 2.64
N ALA A 194 -14.24 10.90 2.47
CA ALA A 194 -15.51 11.05 1.74
C ALA A 194 -15.38 10.61 0.28
N GLY A 195 -14.32 11.03 -0.41
CA GLY A 195 -14.03 10.58 -1.77
C GLY A 195 -13.77 9.07 -1.87
N ALA A 196 -13.08 8.50 -0.89
CA ALA A 196 -12.84 7.06 -0.81
C ALA A 196 -14.15 6.29 -0.62
N ARG A 197 -15.03 6.74 0.29
CA ARG A 197 -16.38 6.18 0.48
C ARG A 197 -17.15 6.13 -0.83
N ASP A 198 -17.19 7.25 -1.57
CA ASP A 198 -17.91 7.33 -2.84
C ASP A 198 -17.30 6.41 -3.91
N GLY A 199 -15.97 6.32 -3.95
CA GLY A 199 -15.24 5.37 -4.79
C GLY A 199 -15.58 3.92 -4.47
N TRP A 200 -15.66 3.56 -3.18
CA TRP A 200 -16.05 2.22 -2.74
C TRP A 200 -17.52 1.91 -3.05
N ILE A 201 -18.43 2.87 -2.90
CA ILE A 201 -19.83 2.72 -3.30
C ILE A 201 -19.94 2.36 -4.79
N GLN A 202 -19.16 3.03 -5.64
CA GLN A 202 -19.14 2.74 -7.07
C GLN A 202 -18.50 1.37 -7.37
N PHE A 203 -17.38 1.06 -6.72
CA PHE A 203 -16.66 -0.21 -6.88
C PHE A 203 -17.50 -1.42 -6.43
N ALA A 204 -18.17 -1.32 -5.29
CA ALA A 204 -18.94 -2.41 -4.69
C ALA A 204 -20.39 -2.49 -5.19
N ARG A 205 -20.75 -1.74 -6.25
CA ARG A 205 -22.14 -1.66 -6.74
C ARG A 205 -22.77 -3.03 -7.03
N GLU A 206 -21.99 -3.99 -7.54
CA GLU A 206 -22.47 -5.35 -7.83
C GLU A 206 -22.75 -6.18 -6.58
N PHE A 207 -22.10 -5.85 -5.47
CA PHE A 207 -22.20 -6.55 -4.18
C PHE A 207 -23.31 -6.02 -3.27
N ARG A 208 -23.83 -4.82 -3.55
CA ARG A 208 -24.91 -4.20 -2.78
C ARG A 208 -26.27 -4.77 -3.14
N ASP A 209 -27.26 -4.55 -2.28
CA ASP A 209 -28.64 -4.98 -2.48
C ASP A 209 -29.17 -4.61 -3.88
N GLY A 210 -29.71 -5.60 -4.59
CA GLY A 210 -30.16 -5.45 -5.98
C GLY A 210 -29.05 -5.50 -7.04
N GLY A 211 -27.78 -5.59 -6.63
CA GLY A 211 -26.64 -5.85 -7.49
C GLY A 211 -26.62 -7.29 -8.02
N SER A 212 -25.89 -7.53 -9.11
CA SER A 212 -25.80 -8.83 -9.78
C SER A 212 -25.24 -9.93 -8.86
N ILE A 213 -24.25 -9.61 -8.04
CA ILE A 213 -23.61 -10.55 -7.11
C ILE A 213 -24.50 -10.77 -5.88
N ALA A 214 -25.09 -9.70 -5.33
CA ALA A 214 -26.02 -9.80 -4.20
C ALA A 214 -27.28 -10.61 -4.53
N SER A 215 -27.79 -10.44 -5.74
CA SER A 215 -29.01 -11.13 -6.22
C SER A 215 -28.74 -12.59 -6.63
N ALA A 216 -27.48 -13.02 -6.71
CA ALA A 216 -27.13 -14.39 -7.05
C ALA A 216 -27.46 -15.34 -5.89
N THR A 217 -28.15 -16.43 -6.22
CA THR A 217 -28.46 -17.48 -5.24
C THR A 217 -27.18 -18.09 -4.67
N ALA A 218 -27.25 -18.67 -3.46
CA ALA A 218 -26.11 -19.37 -2.87
C ALA A 218 -25.58 -20.49 -3.79
N SER A 219 -26.47 -21.17 -4.52
CA SER A 219 -26.08 -22.19 -5.51
C SER A 219 -25.32 -21.60 -6.69
N GLN A 220 -25.71 -20.41 -7.19
CA GLN A 220 -25.00 -19.75 -8.30
C GLN A 220 -23.63 -19.24 -7.86
N ARG A 221 -23.53 -18.66 -6.65
CA ARG A 221 -22.24 -18.24 -6.08
C ARG A 221 -21.31 -19.44 -5.87
N ALA A 222 -21.82 -20.55 -5.35
CA ALA A 222 -21.03 -21.78 -5.15
C ALA A 222 -20.51 -22.41 -6.46
N THR A 223 -21.18 -22.17 -7.61
CA THR A 223 -20.69 -22.66 -8.91
C THR A 223 -19.55 -21.84 -9.49
N VAL A 224 -19.32 -20.62 -8.98
CA VAL A 224 -18.34 -19.67 -9.50
C VAL A 224 -17.39 -19.28 -8.38
N PHE A 225 -16.27 -20.01 -8.25
CA PHE A 225 -15.18 -19.60 -7.37
C PHE A 225 -14.23 -18.66 -8.13
N ILE A 226 -14.18 -17.39 -7.71
CA ILE A 226 -13.22 -16.42 -8.26
C ILE A 226 -12.27 -16.05 -7.13
N PRO A 227 -10.97 -16.33 -7.23
CA PRO A 227 -10.00 -15.86 -6.25
C PRO A 227 -10.12 -14.34 -6.09
N SER A 228 -10.23 -13.87 -4.85
CA SER A 228 -10.29 -12.46 -4.47
C SER A 228 -9.08 -11.64 -4.92
N THR A 229 -7.96 -12.30 -5.25
CA THR A 229 -6.75 -11.68 -5.79
C THR A 229 -6.29 -12.37 -7.06
N ASN A 230 -5.69 -11.60 -7.96
CA ASN A 230 -5.09 -12.11 -9.18
C ASN A 230 -3.69 -12.73 -8.97
N ASP A 231 -3.19 -12.76 -7.72
CA ASP A 231 -1.82 -13.16 -7.37
C ASP A 231 -1.48 -14.58 -7.90
N ALA A 232 -2.44 -15.50 -7.87
CA ALA A 232 -2.27 -16.87 -8.41
C ALA A 232 -2.11 -16.89 -9.95
N ASN A 233 -2.83 -16.02 -10.66
CA ASN A 233 -2.76 -15.93 -12.12
C ASN A 233 -1.50 -15.17 -12.56
N GLU A 234 -1.09 -14.14 -11.82
CA GLU A 234 0.16 -13.40 -12.06
C GLU A 234 1.39 -14.27 -11.80
N GLY A 235 1.36 -15.10 -10.75
CA GLY A 235 2.41 -16.09 -10.46
C GLY A 235 2.54 -17.16 -11.55
N LEU A 236 1.42 -17.68 -12.06
CA LEU A 236 1.42 -18.72 -13.11
C LEU A 236 1.84 -18.16 -14.47
N LEU A 237 1.36 -16.98 -14.86
CA LEU A 237 1.77 -16.34 -16.10
C LEU A 237 3.24 -15.89 -16.04
N GLY A 238 3.67 -15.37 -14.90
CA GLY A 238 5.07 -15.04 -14.63
C GLY A 238 5.96 -16.28 -14.72
N ALA A 239 5.57 -17.38 -14.05
CA ALA A 239 6.26 -18.66 -14.12
C ALA A 239 6.29 -19.21 -15.55
N TYR A 240 5.19 -19.10 -16.29
CA TYR A 240 5.12 -19.50 -17.70
C TYR A 240 6.10 -18.70 -18.55
N ARG A 241 6.14 -17.37 -18.40
CA ARG A 241 7.06 -16.49 -19.14
C ARG A 241 8.52 -16.86 -18.87
N VAL A 242 8.88 -17.11 -17.60
CA VAL A 242 10.23 -17.57 -17.23
C VAL A 242 10.53 -18.94 -17.84
N TRP A 243 9.63 -19.90 -17.72
CA TRP A 243 9.81 -21.24 -18.28
C TRP A 243 9.92 -21.23 -19.80
N LYS A 244 9.12 -20.41 -20.49
CA LYS A 244 9.15 -20.26 -21.95
C LYS A 244 10.45 -19.61 -22.42
N ARG A 245 10.99 -18.64 -21.65
CA ARG A 245 12.32 -18.05 -21.91
C ARG A 245 13.45 -19.07 -21.76
N LEU A 246 13.42 -19.86 -20.69
CA LEU A 246 14.44 -20.90 -20.43
C LEU A 246 14.30 -22.11 -21.35
N ARG A 247 13.08 -22.38 -21.86
CA ARG A 247 12.75 -23.54 -22.70
C ARG A 247 11.85 -23.11 -23.87
N PRO A 248 12.40 -22.47 -24.92
CA PRO A 248 11.61 -21.92 -26.03
C PRO A 248 10.76 -22.98 -26.77
N GLY A 249 11.28 -24.20 -26.91
CA GLY A 249 10.57 -25.33 -27.54
C GLY A 249 9.44 -25.93 -26.69
N MET A 250 9.31 -25.53 -25.43
CA MET A 250 8.27 -26.06 -24.54
C MET A 250 6.87 -25.61 -24.99
N ARG A 251 5.95 -26.56 -25.07
CA ARG A 251 4.54 -26.32 -25.40
C ARG A 251 3.75 -25.96 -24.14
N LEU A 252 2.75 -25.08 -24.29
CA LEU A 252 1.88 -24.65 -23.17
C LEU A 252 1.26 -25.84 -22.42
N ARG A 253 0.81 -26.87 -23.16
CA ARG A 253 0.28 -28.11 -22.58
C ARG A 253 1.22 -28.81 -21.60
N PHE A 254 2.53 -28.77 -21.86
CA PHE A 254 3.53 -29.38 -20.98
C PHE A 254 3.72 -28.56 -19.70
N PHE A 255 3.74 -27.23 -19.82
CA PHE A 255 3.77 -26.36 -18.65
C PHE A 255 2.55 -26.56 -17.76
N ASN A 256 1.35 -26.57 -18.34
CA ASN A 256 0.11 -26.80 -17.60
C ASN A 256 0.13 -28.16 -16.89
N ALA A 257 0.59 -29.23 -17.57
CA ALA A 257 0.73 -30.55 -16.96
C ALA A 257 1.72 -30.56 -15.78
N ALA A 258 2.88 -29.91 -15.92
CA ALA A 258 3.87 -29.82 -14.84
C ALA A 258 3.36 -29.02 -13.63
N MET A 259 2.66 -27.90 -13.87
CA MET A 259 2.09 -27.09 -12.79
C MET A 259 0.96 -27.83 -12.06
N VAL A 260 0.09 -28.52 -12.78
CA VAL A 260 -0.99 -29.35 -12.21
C VAL A 260 -0.42 -30.54 -11.43
N PHE A 261 0.60 -31.22 -11.97
CA PHE A 261 1.28 -32.32 -11.29
C PHE A 261 1.85 -31.91 -9.92
N GLY A 262 2.52 -30.76 -9.84
CA GLY A 262 3.04 -30.21 -8.58
C GLY A 262 1.95 -29.71 -7.64
N ARG A 263 0.89 -29.06 -8.16
CA ARG A 263 -0.19 -28.46 -7.36
C ARG A 263 -1.13 -29.49 -6.74
N ASN A 264 -1.42 -30.58 -7.45
CA ASN A 264 -2.34 -31.63 -7.00
C ASN A 264 -1.66 -32.70 -6.13
N LYS A 265 -0.38 -32.54 -5.78
CA LYS A 265 0.44 -33.54 -5.07
C LYS A 265 0.28 -34.95 -5.68
N VAL A 266 0.18 -35.08 -7.00
CA VAL A 266 -0.04 -36.38 -7.66
C VAL A 266 1.09 -37.36 -7.34
N GLN A 267 2.27 -36.84 -6.98
CA GLN A 267 3.40 -37.60 -6.47
C GLN A 267 3.13 -38.36 -5.16
N SER A 268 2.17 -37.95 -4.31
CA SER A 268 1.80 -38.71 -3.11
C SER A 268 0.91 -39.92 -3.41
N PHE A 269 0.47 -40.08 -4.66
CA PHE A 269 -0.35 -41.20 -5.14
C PHE A 269 0.42 -42.14 -6.09
N LEU A 270 1.72 -41.88 -6.29
CA LEU A 270 2.66 -42.71 -7.06
C LEU A 270 3.73 -43.27 -6.11
#